data_AF-A0A937KC01-F1
#
_entry.id   AF-A0A937KC01-F1
#
_cell.length_a   1.000
_cell.length_b   1.000
_cell.length_c   1.000
_cell.angle_alpha   90.00
_cell.angle_beta   90.00
_cell.angle_gamma   90.00
#
_symmetry.space_group_name_H-M   'P 1'
#
loop_
_entity.id
_entity.type
_entity.pdbx_description
1 polymer ?
#
loop_
_entity_poly.entity_id
_entity_poly.type
_entity_poly.pdbx_seq_one_letter_code
_entity_poly.pdbx_strand_id
1 'polypeptide(L)'
;MGNTRLTFTTKPKVIDFPARFETETAADEEQLYSGIDNTRVIFPSADAANSNINVTGDDEVIGLNNQISAGAALSIPVGPGDKLDMQVYSYYEAGDYGSLQSANAVLTAVAGAFGGVNGGNTYEQSTYDAFSSADGAGMLVSGNQAGDARPAAYLNYILFDEKMNPYKFGHAQITGTANSHELVALNDVIVDKAGFVYIYLSNESDSPLPVFFDDMNVVLSESNVVQSDNFYPYGMEMVGGFKRITAKKNRFLFN
;
A
#
# COMPACT_ATOMS: atom_id res chain seq x y z
N MET A 1 -8.86 -38.63 18.53
CA MET A 1 -9.30 -37.62 19.50
C MET A 1 -8.43 -36.40 19.26
N GLY A 2 -8.99 -35.36 18.64
CA GLY A 2 -8.24 -34.21 18.15
C GLY A 2 -8.00 -33.19 19.26
N ASN A 3 -6.74 -32.96 19.59
CA ASN A 3 -6.37 -31.81 20.41
C ASN A 3 -6.39 -30.56 19.53
N THR A 4 -7.40 -29.71 19.70
CA THR A 4 -7.36 -28.33 19.25
C THR A 4 -6.45 -27.57 20.22
N ARG A 5 -5.28 -27.11 19.78
CA ARG A 5 -4.38 -26.30 20.61
C ARG A 5 -4.58 -24.83 20.24
N LEU A 6 -5.04 -24.06 21.21
CA LEU A 6 -5.20 -22.61 21.11
C LEU A 6 -3.86 -21.95 21.42
N THR A 7 -3.33 -21.17 20.48
CA THR A 7 -2.15 -20.33 20.72
C THR A 7 -2.63 -18.89 20.94
N PHE A 8 -2.21 -18.28 22.05
CA PHE A 8 -2.53 -16.88 22.38
C PHE A 8 -1.38 -15.97 21.93
N THR A 9 -1.68 -14.96 21.12
CA THR A 9 -0.82 -13.77 21.02
C THR A 9 -1.19 -12.84 22.18
N THR A 10 -0.25 -12.60 23.10
CA THR A 10 -0.54 -12.00 24.41
C THR A 10 -0.53 -10.46 24.47
N LYS A 11 -0.31 -9.74 23.36
CA LYS A 11 -0.48 -8.28 23.36
C LYS A 11 -0.64 -7.73 21.93
N PRO A 12 -1.80 -7.17 21.56
CA PRO A 12 -1.94 -6.37 20.34
C PRO A 12 -0.86 -5.29 20.31
N LYS A 13 -0.26 -5.10 19.14
CA LYS A 13 0.65 -3.99 18.89
C LYS A 13 0.06 -2.99 17.92
N VAL A 14 0.48 -1.75 18.11
CA VAL A 14 0.40 -0.72 17.07
C VAL A 14 1.77 -0.70 16.40
N ILE A 15 1.78 -0.85 15.09
CA ILE A 15 2.99 -0.86 14.26
C ILE A 15 2.87 0.30 13.30
N ASP A 16 3.94 1.08 13.20
CA ASP A 16 4.01 2.25 12.34
C ASP A 16 4.96 1.97 11.17
N PHE A 17 4.59 2.42 9.98
CA PHE A 17 5.36 2.30 8.75
C PHE A 17 5.52 3.70 8.13
N PRO A 18 6.36 4.58 8.70
CA PRO A 18 6.62 5.89 8.12
C PRO A 18 7.48 5.75 6.87
N ALA A 19 7.22 6.58 5.87
CA ALA A 19 8.07 6.80 4.71
C ALA A 19 8.09 8.31 4.39
N ARG A 20 9.26 8.91 4.62
CA ARG A 20 9.55 10.33 4.34
C ARG A 20 10.01 10.54 2.91
N PHE A 21 10.40 9.48 2.21
CA PHE A 21 10.87 9.53 0.83
C PHE A 21 12.19 10.27 0.62
N GLU A 22 12.98 10.41 1.67
CA GLU A 22 14.30 11.05 1.65
C GLU A 22 15.41 10.03 1.38
N THR A 23 16.47 10.44 0.69
CA THR A 23 17.65 9.61 0.43
C THR A 23 18.33 9.19 1.73
N GLU A 24 18.24 10.01 2.77
CA GLU A 24 18.75 9.74 4.12
C GLU A 24 18.03 8.56 4.80
N THR A 25 16.75 8.34 4.49
CA THR A 25 15.92 7.26 5.07
C THR A 25 15.68 6.09 4.11
N ALA A 26 16.04 6.25 2.84
CA ALA A 26 15.92 5.28 1.76
C ALA A 26 16.33 3.85 2.16
N ALA A 27 17.46 3.69 2.84
CA ALA A 27 17.99 2.38 3.20
C ALA A 27 17.05 1.57 4.11
N ASP A 28 16.25 2.23 4.95
CA ASP A 28 15.26 1.60 5.82
C ASP A 28 13.89 1.52 5.13
N GLU A 29 13.47 2.57 4.43
CA GLU A 29 12.18 2.64 3.75
C GLU A 29 12.07 1.64 2.59
N GLU A 30 13.10 1.52 1.76
CA GLU A 30 13.12 0.66 0.57
C GLU A 30 13.22 -0.84 0.91
N GLN A 31 13.42 -1.19 2.20
CA GLN A 31 13.26 -2.57 2.67
C GLN A 31 11.79 -2.97 2.85
N LEU A 32 10.91 -1.99 3.02
CA LEU A 32 9.49 -2.16 3.31
C LEU A 32 8.62 -1.76 2.13
N TYR A 33 8.95 -0.62 1.54
CA TYR A 33 8.27 -0.01 0.42
C TYR A 33 9.00 -0.30 -0.88
N SER A 34 8.25 -0.62 -1.93
CA SER A 34 8.75 -0.64 -3.30
C SER A 34 8.37 0.66 -4.02
N GLY A 35 9.06 0.96 -5.12
CA GLY A 35 8.73 2.07 -6.01
C GLY A 35 9.19 3.45 -5.55
N ILE A 36 9.72 3.60 -4.33
CA ILE A 36 10.27 4.88 -3.84
C ILE A 36 11.47 5.31 -4.70
N ASP A 37 12.46 4.44 -4.85
CA ASP A 37 13.70 4.68 -5.60
C ASP A 37 13.49 5.20 -7.03
N ASN A 38 12.46 4.70 -7.71
CA ASN A 38 12.14 5.05 -9.10
C ASN A 38 11.26 6.29 -9.24
N THR A 39 10.70 6.80 -8.14
CA THR A 39 9.73 7.91 -8.15
C THR A 39 10.13 9.09 -7.27
N ARG A 40 11.19 8.94 -6.48
CA ARG A 40 11.79 10.01 -5.68
C ARG A 40 12.35 11.12 -6.57
N VAL A 41 11.99 12.35 -6.27
CA VAL A 41 12.46 13.55 -6.96
C VAL A 41 12.69 14.69 -5.96
N ILE A 42 13.72 15.49 -6.18
CA ILE A 42 13.95 16.71 -5.41
C ILE A 42 12.90 17.76 -5.83
N PHE A 43 11.99 18.11 -4.92
CA PHE A 43 10.99 19.15 -5.15
C PHE A 43 10.59 19.84 -3.83
N PRO A 44 11.42 20.79 -3.33
CA PRO A 44 11.23 21.41 -2.01
C PRO A 44 9.88 22.13 -1.81
N SER A 45 9.20 22.55 -2.89
CA SER A 45 7.88 23.19 -2.78
C SER A 45 6.78 22.20 -2.38
N ALA A 46 6.96 20.90 -2.63
CA ALA A 46 6.05 19.84 -2.25
C ALA A 46 6.39 19.20 -0.90
N ASP A 47 7.54 19.53 -0.31
CA ASP A 47 7.91 19.10 1.04
C ASP A 47 6.87 19.57 2.07
N ALA A 48 6.28 18.62 2.77
CA ALA A 48 5.16 18.81 3.67
C ALA A 48 5.63 19.21 5.08
N ALA A 49 6.14 20.43 5.24
CA ALA A 49 6.64 20.94 6.51
C ALA A 49 5.64 20.92 7.71
N ASN A 50 4.34 20.67 7.47
CA ASN A 50 3.32 20.49 8.51
C ASN A 50 3.16 19.03 8.98
N SER A 51 3.84 18.10 8.32
CA SER A 51 3.86 16.70 8.68
C SER A 51 4.54 16.46 10.03
N ASN A 52 4.10 15.42 10.72
CA ASN A 52 4.67 15.00 12.00
C ASN A 52 5.93 14.13 11.85
N ILE A 53 6.25 13.69 10.62
CA ILE A 53 7.44 12.89 10.33
C ILE A 53 8.50 13.64 9.51
N ASN A 54 8.18 14.83 9.01
CA ASN A 54 9.13 15.75 8.36
C ASN A 54 10.32 16.09 9.27
N VAL A 55 11.51 16.19 8.68
CA VAL A 55 12.73 16.66 9.34
C VAL A 55 13.28 17.87 8.59
N THR A 56 13.88 18.81 9.33
CA THR A 56 14.51 19.97 8.71
C THR A 56 15.63 19.56 7.75
N GLY A 57 15.49 19.93 6.48
CA GLY A 57 16.44 19.62 5.42
C GLY A 57 15.90 18.67 4.36
N ASP A 58 14.74 18.05 4.63
CA ASP A 58 13.97 17.24 3.70
C ASP A 58 13.64 18.07 2.44
N ASP A 59 13.87 17.48 1.28
CA ASP A 59 13.63 18.13 -0.02
C ASP A 59 13.22 17.18 -1.14
N GLU A 60 13.00 15.90 -0.81
CA GLU A 60 12.67 14.84 -1.75
C GLU A 60 11.25 14.30 -1.53
N VAL A 61 10.52 14.08 -2.62
CA VAL A 61 9.13 13.64 -2.61
C VAL A 61 8.90 12.57 -3.67
N ILE A 62 7.74 11.91 -3.64
CA ILE A 62 7.31 10.99 -4.70
C ILE A 62 6.61 11.78 -5.80
N GLY A 63 7.14 11.79 -7.02
CA GLY A 63 6.53 12.44 -8.18
C GLY A 63 5.92 11.45 -9.17
N LEU A 64 4.60 11.55 -9.41
CA LEU A 64 3.86 10.67 -10.34
C LEU A 64 3.20 11.44 -11.47
N ASN A 65 3.24 10.90 -12.69
CA ASN A 65 2.64 11.48 -13.90
C ASN A 65 2.15 10.38 -14.87
N ASN A 66 1.79 10.75 -16.10
CA ASN A 66 1.36 9.79 -17.12
C ASN A 66 2.46 8.87 -17.69
N GLN A 67 3.71 9.00 -17.24
CA GLN A 67 4.79 8.07 -17.54
C GLN A 67 5.09 7.14 -16.37
N ILE A 68 4.91 7.63 -15.14
CA ILE A 68 5.10 6.89 -13.90
C ILE A 68 3.85 7.03 -13.04
N SER A 69 2.92 6.08 -13.22
CA SER A 69 1.56 6.17 -12.69
C SER A 69 1.36 5.52 -11.33
N ALA A 70 2.37 4.83 -10.81
CA ALA A 70 2.37 4.20 -9.49
C ALA A 70 3.70 4.48 -8.79
N GLY A 71 3.63 4.79 -7.49
CA GLY A 71 4.77 5.15 -6.67
C GLY A 71 4.98 4.21 -5.49
N ALA A 72 5.28 4.79 -4.33
CA ALA A 72 5.48 4.06 -3.09
C ALA A 72 4.36 3.04 -2.84
N ALA A 73 4.76 1.79 -2.62
CA ALA A 73 3.87 0.64 -2.48
C ALA A 73 4.31 -0.22 -1.29
N LEU A 74 3.37 -0.60 -0.44
CA LEU A 74 3.59 -1.33 0.81
C LEU A 74 2.69 -2.57 0.87
N SER A 75 3.29 -3.70 1.26
CA SER A 75 2.58 -4.97 1.49
C SER A 75 2.70 -5.38 2.96
N ILE A 76 1.56 -5.57 3.62
CA ILE A 76 1.51 -5.93 5.05
C ILE A 76 0.64 -7.18 5.23
N PRO A 77 1.14 -8.25 5.88
CA PRO A 77 0.29 -9.36 6.31
C PRO A 77 -0.61 -8.93 7.46
N VAL A 78 -1.91 -9.17 7.33
CA VAL A 78 -2.95 -8.72 8.27
C VAL A 78 -3.87 -9.86 8.68
N GLY A 79 -4.48 -9.75 9.86
CA GLY A 79 -5.48 -10.70 10.36
C GLY A 79 -6.84 -10.06 10.65
N PRO A 80 -7.89 -10.88 10.82
CA PRO A 80 -9.25 -10.39 11.05
C PRO A 80 -9.32 -9.50 12.28
N GLY A 81 -10.01 -8.36 12.17
CA GLY A 81 -10.16 -7.38 13.24
C GLY A 81 -9.03 -6.36 13.33
N ASP A 82 -7.89 -6.58 12.66
CA ASP A 82 -6.84 -5.58 12.58
C ASP A 82 -7.39 -4.31 11.90
N LYS A 83 -6.90 -3.15 12.32
CA LYS A 83 -7.29 -1.84 11.80
C LYS A 83 -6.11 -1.15 11.15
N LEU A 84 -6.37 -0.47 10.05
CA LEU A 84 -5.39 0.34 9.33
C LEU A 84 -5.85 1.80 9.27
N ASP A 85 -4.94 2.69 9.64
CA ASP A 85 -5.03 4.13 9.40
C ASP A 85 -3.86 4.49 8.49
N MET A 86 -4.11 5.20 7.40
CA MET A 86 -3.10 5.48 6.38
C MET A 86 -3.30 6.88 5.84
N GLN A 87 -2.20 7.64 5.77
CA GLN A 87 -2.20 9.04 5.37
C GLN A 87 -0.95 9.39 4.57
N VAL A 88 -1.04 10.44 3.76
CA VAL A 88 0.06 10.99 2.97
C VAL A 88 -0.24 12.46 2.67
N TYR A 89 0.77 13.32 2.63
CA TYR A 89 0.62 14.67 2.10
C TYR A 89 0.70 14.65 0.59
N SER A 90 -0.02 15.56 -0.04
CA SER A 90 -0.04 15.69 -1.49
C SER A 90 0.09 17.15 -1.90
N TYR A 91 0.69 17.37 -3.07
CA TYR A 91 0.87 18.68 -3.68
C TYR A 91 0.82 18.53 -5.20
N TYR A 92 0.21 19.48 -5.90
CA TYR A 92 0.24 19.53 -7.36
C TYR A 92 0.15 20.98 -7.83
N GLU A 93 0.74 21.29 -8.99
CA GLU A 93 0.71 22.65 -9.54
C GLU A 93 -0.54 22.89 -10.41
N ALA A 94 -0.83 24.15 -10.73
CA ALA A 94 -1.97 24.46 -11.58
C ALA A 94 -1.76 23.94 -13.00
N GLY A 95 -2.73 23.20 -13.53
CA GLY A 95 -2.61 22.57 -14.84
C GLY A 95 -3.84 21.79 -15.27
N ASP A 96 -3.72 21.06 -16.38
CA ASP A 96 -4.77 20.17 -16.88
C ASP A 96 -4.49 18.73 -16.45
N TYR A 97 -5.44 18.16 -15.73
CA TYR A 97 -5.45 16.78 -15.26
C TYR A 97 -6.74 16.03 -15.63
N GLY A 98 -7.60 16.64 -16.46
CA GLY A 98 -8.97 16.18 -16.67
C GLY A 98 -9.12 14.96 -17.57
N SER A 99 -8.03 14.50 -18.18
CA SER A 99 -7.98 13.25 -18.95
C SER A 99 -7.46 12.11 -18.09
N LEU A 100 -7.97 10.90 -18.33
CA LEU A 100 -7.53 9.68 -17.67
C LEU A 100 -6.66 8.83 -18.59
N GLN A 101 -5.66 8.19 -18.01
CA GLN A 101 -4.89 7.16 -18.67
C GLN A 101 -5.75 5.92 -18.94
N SER A 102 -5.28 5.05 -19.84
CA SER A 102 -5.95 3.77 -20.05
C SER A 102 -5.86 2.89 -18.80
N ALA A 103 -6.95 2.19 -18.45
CA ALA A 103 -6.98 1.29 -17.29
C ALA A 103 -5.85 0.24 -17.32
N ASN A 104 -5.50 -0.27 -18.51
CA ASN A 104 -4.41 -1.24 -18.66
C ASN A 104 -3.03 -0.65 -18.30
N ALA A 105 -2.77 0.61 -18.67
CA ALA A 105 -1.53 1.29 -18.32
C ALA A 105 -1.40 1.45 -16.80
N VAL A 106 -2.46 1.91 -16.14
CA VAL A 106 -2.52 2.04 -14.68
C VAL A 106 -2.36 0.68 -14.00
N LEU A 107 -3.11 -0.34 -14.44
CA LEU A 107 -3.02 -1.70 -13.92
C LEU A 107 -1.59 -2.25 -14.00
N THR A 108 -0.93 -2.05 -15.14
CA THR A 108 0.45 -2.52 -15.35
C THR A 108 1.43 -1.79 -14.43
N ALA A 109 1.30 -0.47 -14.26
CA ALA A 109 2.14 0.31 -13.36
C ALA A 109 1.96 -0.13 -11.90
N VAL A 110 0.71 -0.26 -11.44
CA VAL A 110 0.38 -0.66 -10.07
C VAL A 110 0.83 -2.09 -9.79
N ALA A 111 0.51 -3.05 -10.66
CA ALA A 111 0.99 -4.43 -10.50
C ALA A 111 2.51 -4.50 -10.49
N GLY A 112 3.18 -3.72 -11.35
CA GLY A 112 4.64 -3.61 -11.42
C GLY A 112 5.27 -3.11 -10.12
N ALA A 113 4.63 -2.18 -9.41
CA ALA A 113 5.09 -1.71 -8.10
C ALA A 113 5.18 -2.85 -7.07
N PHE A 114 4.38 -3.91 -7.20
CA PHE A 114 4.42 -5.10 -6.34
C PHE A 114 5.17 -6.29 -6.98
N GLY A 115 5.94 -6.05 -8.06
CA GLY A 115 6.68 -7.07 -8.79
C GLY A 115 5.82 -7.94 -9.71
N GLY A 116 4.61 -7.52 -10.03
CA GLY A 116 3.73 -8.20 -10.99
C GLY A 116 4.10 -7.87 -12.44
N VAL A 117 4.18 -8.90 -13.29
CA VAL A 117 4.49 -8.75 -14.71
C VAL A 117 3.60 -9.68 -15.53
N ASN A 118 2.85 -9.12 -16.47
CA ASN A 118 2.06 -9.90 -17.43
C ASN A 118 3.01 -10.63 -18.40
N GLY A 119 2.90 -11.96 -18.47
CA GLY A 119 3.81 -12.83 -19.19
C GLY A 119 5.14 -13.07 -18.48
N GLY A 120 5.26 -12.68 -17.20
CA GLY A 120 6.44 -12.93 -16.37
C GLY A 120 6.57 -14.39 -15.92
N ASN A 121 7.42 -14.62 -14.93
CA ASN A 121 7.50 -15.92 -14.26
C ASN A 121 6.22 -16.22 -13.45
N THR A 122 6.11 -17.44 -12.90
CA THR A 122 4.90 -17.88 -12.18
C THR A 122 4.48 -16.94 -11.04
N TYR A 123 5.43 -16.37 -10.30
CA TYR A 123 5.13 -15.46 -9.18
C TYR A 123 4.72 -14.08 -9.69
N GLU A 124 5.46 -13.53 -10.65
CA GLU A 124 5.17 -12.22 -11.26
C GLU A 124 3.80 -12.21 -11.96
N GLN A 125 3.48 -13.28 -12.69
CA GLN A 125 2.17 -13.44 -13.32
C GLN A 125 1.07 -13.53 -12.25
N SER A 126 1.29 -14.29 -11.17
CA SER A 126 0.28 -14.43 -10.11
C SER A 126 -0.04 -13.11 -9.41
N THR A 127 0.96 -12.25 -9.20
CA THR A 127 0.74 -10.89 -8.69
C THR A 127 -0.05 -10.06 -9.69
N TYR A 128 0.33 -10.08 -10.98
CA TYR A 128 -0.41 -9.36 -12.01
C TYR A 128 -1.88 -9.80 -12.10
N ASP A 129 -2.14 -11.11 -12.04
CA ASP A 129 -3.48 -11.68 -12.08
C ASP A 129 -4.33 -11.26 -10.87
N ALA A 130 -3.73 -11.15 -9.68
CA ALA A 130 -4.42 -10.68 -8.48
C ALA A 130 -4.89 -9.22 -8.63
N PHE A 131 -4.03 -8.35 -9.20
CA PHE A 131 -4.40 -6.96 -9.50
C PHE A 131 -5.42 -6.86 -10.63
N SER A 132 -5.29 -7.68 -11.68
CA SER A 132 -6.28 -7.78 -12.77
C SER A 132 -7.65 -8.22 -12.25
N SER A 133 -7.68 -9.17 -11.29
CA SER A 133 -8.91 -9.57 -10.62
C SER A 133 -9.50 -8.46 -9.76
N ALA A 134 -8.66 -7.64 -9.12
CA ALA A 134 -9.12 -6.51 -8.32
C ALA A 134 -9.69 -5.39 -9.20
N ASP A 135 -9.01 -5.10 -10.32
CA ASP A 135 -9.51 -4.19 -11.37
C ASP A 135 -10.86 -4.64 -11.91
N GLY A 136 -11.00 -5.93 -12.26
CA GLY A 136 -12.29 -6.50 -12.68
C GLY A 136 -13.41 -6.39 -11.63
N ALA A 137 -13.07 -6.17 -10.36
CA ALA A 137 -14.03 -5.92 -9.27
C ALA A 137 -14.34 -4.42 -9.07
N GLY A 138 -13.73 -3.52 -9.84
CA GLY A 138 -13.94 -2.07 -9.79
C GLY A 138 -12.90 -1.30 -8.98
N MET A 139 -11.70 -1.87 -8.78
CA MET A 139 -10.61 -1.21 -8.04
C MET A 139 -10.09 0.04 -8.76
N LEU A 140 -9.84 -0.05 -10.08
CA LEU A 140 -9.38 1.10 -10.87
C LEU A 140 -10.59 1.79 -11.51
N VAL A 141 -10.50 3.11 -11.64
CA VAL A 141 -11.46 3.97 -12.35
C VAL A 141 -12.84 4.10 -11.69
N SER A 142 -12.88 4.77 -10.53
CA SER A 142 -14.14 5.30 -9.97
C SER A 142 -14.13 6.80 -9.62
N GLY A 143 -13.02 7.52 -9.80
CA GLY A 143 -12.88 8.90 -9.28
C GLY A 143 -13.20 10.05 -10.24
N ASN A 144 -12.58 10.11 -11.42
CA ASN A 144 -12.77 11.28 -12.29
C ASN A 144 -13.98 11.13 -13.21
N GLN A 145 -15.08 11.78 -12.82
CA GLN A 145 -16.18 12.07 -13.72
C GLN A 145 -15.72 13.01 -14.83
N ALA A 146 -16.31 12.87 -16.02
CA ALA A 146 -16.02 13.76 -17.13
C ALA A 146 -16.23 15.25 -16.71
N GLY A 147 -15.16 16.04 -16.79
CA GLY A 147 -15.16 17.46 -16.42
C GLY A 147 -14.52 17.80 -15.07
N ASP A 148 -14.03 16.82 -14.31
CA ASP A 148 -13.16 17.07 -13.16
C ASP A 148 -11.74 17.41 -13.64
N ALA A 149 -11.28 18.63 -13.36
CA ALA A 149 -9.93 19.09 -13.72
C ALA A 149 -8.89 18.80 -12.61
N ARG A 150 -9.30 18.18 -11.50
CA ARG A 150 -8.39 17.78 -10.43
C ARG A 150 -7.60 16.52 -10.83
N PRO A 151 -6.38 16.35 -10.32
CA PRO A 151 -5.65 15.12 -10.51
C PRO A 151 -6.44 13.89 -10.06
N ALA A 152 -6.50 12.89 -10.93
CA ALA A 152 -6.95 11.54 -10.60
C ALA A 152 -5.80 10.82 -9.87
N ALA A 153 -5.38 11.34 -8.74
CA ALA A 153 -4.28 10.81 -7.96
C ALA A 153 -4.75 10.43 -6.56
N TYR A 154 -4.26 9.29 -6.07
CA TYR A 154 -4.92 8.58 -4.99
C TYR A 154 -3.92 7.93 -4.02
N LEU A 155 -4.33 7.89 -2.76
CA LEU A 155 -3.87 6.91 -1.78
C LEU A 155 -4.84 5.72 -1.82
N ASN A 156 -4.33 4.52 -2.09
CA ASN A 156 -5.14 3.33 -2.34
C ASN A 156 -4.85 2.21 -1.34
N TYR A 157 -5.83 1.34 -1.11
CA TYR A 157 -5.60 0.04 -0.50
C TYR A 157 -6.43 -1.07 -1.15
N ILE A 158 -5.89 -2.29 -1.11
CA ILE A 158 -6.58 -3.52 -1.49
C ILE A 158 -6.31 -4.56 -0.40
N LEU A 159 -7.38 -5.20 0.06
CA LEU A 159 -7.33 -6.33 0.97
C LEU A 159 -7.55 -7.62 0.20
N PHE A 160 -6.57 -8.50 0.31
CA PHE A 160 -6.56 -9.85 -0.24
C PHE A 160 -6.73 -10.88 0.88
N ASP A 161 -7.44 -11.96 0.60
CA ASP A 161 -7.43 -13.14 1.48
C ASP A 161 -6.12 -13.95 1.32
N GLU A 162 -5.93 -15.00 2.14
CA GLU A 162 -4.72 -15.86 2.07
C GLU A 162 -4.48 -16.51 0.69
N LYS A 163 -5.49 -16.53 -0.18
CA LYS A 163 -5.41 -17.08 -1.53
C LYS A 163 -5.23 -15.99 -2.60
N MET A 164 -4.89 -14.76 -2.19
CA MET A 164 -4.72 -13.60 -3.07
C MET A 164 -6.00 -13.20 -3.82
N ASN A 165 -7.19 -13.53 -3.29
CA ASN A 165 -8.44 -13.01 -3.85
C ASN A 165 -8.76 -11.64 -3.21
N PRO A 166 -8.98 -10.59 -4.01
CA PRO A 166 -9.39 -9.30 -3.49
C PRO A 166 -10.81 -9.42 -2.92
N TYR A 167 -11.05 -8.86 -1.74
CA TYR A 167 -12.38 -8.87 -1.12
C TYR A 167 -12.86 -7.50 -0.64
N LYS A 168 -11.96 -6.54 -0.52
CA LYS A 168 -12.25 -5.16 -0.10
C LYS A 168 -11.15 -4.25 -0.61
N PHE A 169 -11.51 -3.06 -1.08
CA PHE A 169 -10.57 -2.05 -1.56
C PHE A 169 -11.18 -0.68 -1.36
N GLY A 170 -10.35 0.35 -1.44
CA GLY A 170 -10.79 1.73 -1.37
C GLY A 170 -9.66 2.68 -1.70
N HIS A 171 -10.02 3.95 -1.89
CA HIS A 171 -9.10 4.99 -2.25
C HIS A 171 -9.53 6.31 -1.61
N ALA A 172 -8.57 7.21 -1.44
CA ALA A 172 -8.80 8.63 -1.19
C ALA A 172 -8.12 9.41 -2.29
N GLN A 173 -8.90 10.19 -3.04
CA GLN A 173 -8.41 11.08 -4.07
C GLN A 173 -7.92 12.39 -3.45
N ILE A 174 -6.92 13.02 -4.05
CA ILE A 174 -6.60 14.43 -3.80
C ILE A 174 -7.83 15.30 -4.14
N THR A 175 -8.26 16.13 -3.20
CA THR A 175 -9.40 17.04 -3.37
C THR A 175 -9.03 18.52 -3.21
N GLY A 176 -7.80 18.79 -2.79
CA GLY A 176 -7.25 20.09 -2.51
C GLY A 176 -7.12 20.96 -3.76
N THR A 177 -6.65 22.19 -3.54
CA THR A 177 -6.40 23.15 -4.61
C THR A 177 -4.96 23.06 -5.10
N ALA A 178 -4.73 23.44 -6.35
CA ALA A 178 -3.38 23.54 -6.90
C ALA A 178 -2.49 24.49 -6.06
N ASN A 179 -1.21 24.18 -5.97
CA ASN A 179 -0.17 24.89 -5.23
C ASN A 179 -0.42 24.97 -3.71
N SER A 180 -1.07 23.95 -3.16
CA SER A 180 -1.27 23.81 -1.71
C SER A 180 -1.15 22.36 -1.29
N HIS A 181 -0.61 22.14 -0.09
CA HIS A 181 -0.56 20.82 0.52
C HIS A 181 -1.92 20.39 1.03
N GLU A 182 -2.26 19.13 0.79
CA GLU A 182 -3.43 18.46 1.34
C GLU A 182 -3.01 17.14 2.00
N LEU A 183 -3.51 16.88 3.22
CA LEU A 183 -3.41 15.57 3.84
C LEU A 183 -4.51 14.65 3.29
N VAL A 184 -4.12 13.62 2.56
CA VAL A 184 -5.00 12.57 2.04
C VAL A 184 -4.96 11.39 3.01
N ALA A 185 -6.11 10.94 3.50
CA ALA A 185 -6.17 9.89 4.52
C ALA A 185 -7.34 8.92 4.35
N LEU A 186 -7.10 7.67 4.77
CA LEU A 186 -8.08 6.60 4.91
C LEU A 186 -7.92 6.01 6.32
N ASN A 187 -8.96 6.17 7.14
CA ASN A 187 -8.94 5.78 8.55
C ASN A 187 -9.95 4.66 8.83
N ASP A 188 -9.73 3.92 9.91
CA ASP A 188 -10.58 2.82 10.39
C ASP A 188 -10.86 1.74 9.33
N VAL A 189 -9.87 1.42 8.49
CA VAL A 189 -9.99 0.31 7.55
C VAL A 189 -9.88 -1.01 8.33
N ILE A 190 -11.02 -1.66 8.57
CA ILE A 190 -11.10 -2.93 9.28
C ILE A 190 -10.83 -4.10 8.33
N VAL A 191 -9.97 -5.01 8.75
CA VAL A 191 -9.62 -6.26 8.06
C VAL A 191 -10.63 -7.36 8.44
N ASP A 192 -11.29 -7.96 7.45
CA ASP A 192 -12.35 -8.97 7.71
C ASP A 192 -11.81 -10.41 7.63
N LYS A 193 -10.71 -10.63 6.90
CA LYS A 193 -10.11 -11.94 6.64
C LYS A 193 -8.59 -11.89 6.85
N ALA A 194 -8.00 -13.03 7.22
CA ALA A 194 -6.55 -13.17 7.18
C ALA A 194 -6.05 -13.10 5.73
N GLY A 195 -4.88 -12.48 5.54
CA GLY A 195 -4.27 -12.30 4.22
C GLY A 195 -3.33 -11.11 4.21
N PHE A 196 -3.46 -10.25 3.21
CA PHE A 196 -2.55 -9.13 2.96
C PHE A 196 -3.33 -7.84 2.67
N VAL A 197 -2.80 -6.71 3.12
CA VAL A 197 -3.17 -5.39 2.60
C VAL A 197 -2.05 -4.87 1.73
N TYR A 198 -2.40 -4.41 0.53
CA TYR A 198 -1.52 -3.73 -0.41
C TYR A 198 -1.94 -2.26 -0.43
N ILE A 199 -1.03 -1.36 -0.08
CA ILE A 199 -1.26 0.09 0.02
C ILE A 199 -0.34 0.76 -0.97
N TYR A 200 -0.83 1.70 -1.77
CA TYR A 200 0.01 2.32 -2.81
C TYR A 200 -0.49 3.70 -3.22
N LEU A 201 0.43 4.49 -3.76
CA LEU A 201 0.16 5.76 -4.41
C LEU A 201 -0.01 5.57 -5.92
N SER A 202 -1.01 6.22 -6.50
CA SER A 202 -1.20 6.21 -7.95
C SER A 202 -1.58 7.59 -8.50
N ASN A 203 -1.25 7.81 -9.76
CA ASN A 203 -1.76 8.93 -10.57
C ASN A 203 -2.32 8.35 -11.88
N GLU A 204 -3.64 8.41 -12.03
CA GLU A 204 -4.39 7.96 -13.21
C GLU A 204 -4.64 9.08 -14.22
N SER A 205 -4.25 10.33 -13.93
CA SER A 205 -4.40 11.43 -14.89
C SER A 205 -3.45 11.24 -16.07
N ASP A 206 -3.97 11.41 -17.29
CA ASP A 206 -3.17 11.49 -18.51
C ASP A 206 -2.63 12.91 -18.67
N SER A 207 -1.75 13.30 -17.75
CA SER A 207 -1.07 14.58 -17.75
C SER A 207 0.43 14.36 -17.56
N PRO A 208 1.28 15.09 -18.31
CA PRO A 208 2.73 15.10 -18.07
C PRO A 208 3.11 15.87 -16.80
N LEU A 209 2.17 16.67 -16.25
CA LEU A 209 2.41 17.42 -15.03
C LEU A 209 2.42 16.45 -13.84
N PRO A 210 3.47 16.50 -12.99
CA PRO A 210 3.54 15.63 -11.84
C PRO A 210 2.51 16.00 -10.77
N VAL A 211 2.13 14.98 -10.02
CA VAL A 211 1.50 15.07 -8.71
C VAL A 211 2.49 14.54 -7.71
N PHE A 212 2.69 15.28 -6.63
CA PHE A 212 3.66 14.97 -5.62
C PHE A 212 2.98 14.42 -4.37
N PHE A 213 3.63 13.45 -3.76
CA PHE A 213 3.25 12.88 -2.48
C PHE A 213 4.43 12.89 -1.54
N ASP A 214 4.15 13.20 -0.29
CA ASP A 214 5.18 13.33 0.72
C ASP A 214 4.72 12.78 2.06
N ASP A 215 5.68 12.33 2.87
CA ASP A 215 5.47 11.92 4.26
C ASP A 215 4.28 10.96 4.45
N MET A 216 4.38 9.80 3.83
CA MET A 216 3.41 8.73 3.97
C MET A 216 3.55 8.05 5.33
N ASN A 217 2.42 7.86 6.02
CA ASN A 217 2.39 7.11 7.26
C ASN A 217 1.25 6.08 7.27
N VAL A 218 1.59 4.83 7.55
CA VAL A 218 0.63 3.73 7.71
C VAL A 218 0.74 3.15 9.10
N VAL A 219 -0.39 3.08 9.81
CA VAL A 219 -0.49 2.53 11.15
C VAL A 219 -1.34 1.26 11.12
N LEU A 220 -0.75 0.13 11.48
CA LEU A 220 -1.46 -1.12 11.73
C LEU A 220 -1.71 -1.29 13.23
N SER A 221 -2.99 -1.27 13.62
CA SER A 221 -3.43 -1.64 14.96
C SER A 221 -3.92 -3.08 14.96
N GLU A 222 -3.11 -3.98 15.52
CA GLU A 222 -3.49 -5.39 15.63
C GLU A 222 -4.70 -5.58 16.56
N SER A 223 -5.51 -6.57 16.25
CA SER A 223 -6.63 -7.02 17.10
C SER A 223 -6.23 -8.16 18.04
N ASN A 224 -7.04 -8.33 19.08
CA ASN A 224 -6.98 -9.51 19.94
C ASN A 224 -7.60 -10.71 19.21
N VAL A 225 -6.81 -11.47 18.43
CA VAL A 225 -7.30 -12.71 17.82
C VAL A 225 -6.68 -13.94 18.49
N VAL A 226 -7.58 -14.87 18.83
CA VAL A 226 -7.29 -16.22 19.29
C VAL A 226 -6.93 -17.06 18.06
N GLN A 227 -5.67 -17.45 17.93
CA GLN A 227 -5.20 -18.29 16.83
C GLN A 227 -5.66 -19.74 17.04
N SER A 228 -6.42 -20.30 16.10
CA SER A 228 -6.64 -21.75 15.97
C SER A 228 -5.61 -22.30 15.00
N ASP A 229 -4.54 -22.90 15.53
CA ASP A 229 -3.55 -23.58 14.71
C ASP A 229 -4.16 -24.86 14.12
N ASN A 230 -4.67 -24.79 12.89
CA ASN A 230 -4.96 -26.00 12.12
C ASN A 230 -3.63 -26.57 11.62
N PHE A 231 -3.08 -27.53 12.37
CA PHE A 231 -1.89 -28.28 11.98
C PHE A 231 -2.20 -29.18 10.78
N TYR A 232 -1.46 -29.02 9.67
CA TYR A 232 -1.45 -30.00 8.59
C TYR A 232 -0.61 -31.22 9.01
N PRO A 233 -1.14 -32.45 8.95
CA PRO A 233 -0.49 -33.62 9.52
C PRO A 233 0.44 -34.31 8.52
N TYR A 234 1.43 -33.62 7.97
CA TYR A 234 2.61 -34.26 7.37
C TYR A 234 3.81 -33.32 7.51
N GLY A 235 4.70 -33.68 8.44
CA GLY A 235 5.86 -32.89 8.86
C GLY A 235 6.88 -32.63 7.76
N MET A 236 6.66 -31.56 6.99
CA MET A 236 7.70 -30.76 6.36
C MET A 236 7.45 -29.30 6.71
N GLU A 237 8.50 -28.62 7.16
CA GLU A 237 8.49 -27.20 7.50
C GLU A 237 8.11 -26.40 6.24
N MET A 238 6.92 -25.82 6.20
CA MET A 238 6.49 -24.96 5.09
C MET A 238 7.28 -23.65 5.12
N VAL A 239 8.20 -23.52 4.17
CA VAL A 239 8.50 -22.26 3.51
C VAL A 239 7.20 -21.81 2.82
N GLY A 240 6.52 -20.79 3.33
CA GLY A 240 5.30 -20.22 2.71
C GLY A 240 3.99 -20.27 3.53
N GLY A 241 4.03 -20.35 4.86
CA GLY A 241 2.83 -20.19 5.71
C GLY A 241 2.70 -18.78 6.29
N PHE A 242 1.48 -18.24 6.30
CA PHE A 242 1.11 -16.95 6.90
C PHE A 242 1.69 -16.78 8.31
N LYS A 243 2.37 -15.65 8.54
CA LYS A 243 2.81 -15.19 9.86
C LYS A 243 2.55 -13.70 9.95
N ARG A 244 1.79 -13.28 10.96
CA ARG A 244 1.68 -11.86 11.35
C ARG A 244 3.09 -11.31 11.60
N ILE A 245 3.31 -10.02 11.34
CA ILE A 245 4.59 -9.32 11.55
C ILE A 245 5.13 -9.56 12.97
N THR A 246 4.24 -9.67 13.95
CA THR A 246 4.58 -9.84 15.37
C THR A 246 4.62 -11.29 15.84
N ALA A 247 4.34 -12.27 14.97
CA ALA A 247 4.32 -13.67 15.31
C ALA A 247 5.71 -14.12 15.76
N LYS A 248 5.91 -14.25 17.08
CA LYS A 248 7.16 -14.78 17.62
C LYS A 248 7.33 -16.23 17.15
N LYS A 249 8.50 -16.53 16.58
CA LYS A 249 8.94 -17.93 16.35
C LYS A 249 8.87 -18.65 17.69
N ASN A 250 8.07 -19.71 17.79
CA ASN A 250 7.99 -20.52 19.00
C ASN A 250 9.37 -21.17 19.21
N ARG A 251 10.11 -20.73 20.24
CA ARG A 251 11.47 -21.19 20.57
C ARG A 251 11.51 -22.36 21.56
N PHE A 252 10.38 -23.04 21.77
CA PHE A 252 10.36 -24.29 22.55
C PHE A 252 10.42 -25.49 21.60
N LEU A 253 11.65 -25.78 21.18
CA LEU A 253 12.05 -27.13 20.78
C LEU A 253 12.32 -27.93 22.06
N PHE A 254 11.74 -29.15 22.13
CA PHE A 254 11.90 -30.22 23.14
C PHE A 254 11.17 -29.98 24.49
N ASN A 255 10.40 -30.91 25.07
CA ASN A 255 10.20 -32.37 24.87
C ASN A 255 8.72 -32.72 24.69
#